data_AF-A0A098GIF7-F1
#
_entry.id   AF-A0A098GIF7-F1
#
_cell.length_a   1.000
_cell.length_b   1.000
_cell.length_c   1.000
_cell.angle_alpha   90.00
_cell.angle_beta   90.00
_cell.angle_gamma   90.00
#
_symmetry.space_group_name_H-M   'P 1'
#
loop_
_entity.id
_entity.type
_entity.pdbx_description
1 polymer ?
#
loop_
_entity_poly.entity_id
_entity_poly.type
_entity_poly.pdbx_seq_one_letter_code
_entity_poly.pdbx_strand_id
1 'polypeptide(L)'
;MVHISSLVSFFSPRAGEVSGAEASAKDSKVSVKEKPSADYIPNPVNVPRNKMYSLEEASDEGAYELMFATKAGLPLPHFPISHSAIALRDPTQDRFAIYGRQSPYNFTMWFDKGFSIRTKKDNEMPYLNKGFNFTAYPTGVFFSKEEMEHCLDEADRLINENQSCNMVNSNCYSYSVMVMALAIQQLLKRPTVDSAAVSRIIAVMEGHPLSDHCAFGVFNNQEVVDKLVSVNSQIQSHLETIENKSDEDNHLLQQSLALSEKIEKEAPKYRIFASFT
;
A
#
# COMPACT_ATOMS: atom_id res chain seq x y z
N MET A 1 -17.89 -40.82 -20.23
CA MET A 1 -17.48 -40.41 -21.59
C MET A 1 -18.37 -39.24 -21.97
N VAL A 2 -17.88 -38.01 -21.79
CA VAL A 2 -18.68 -36.79 -21.98
C VAL A 2 -18.18 -36.13 -23.26
N HIS A 3 -19.09 -35.98 -24.22
CA HIS A 3 -18.85 -35.38 -25.53
C HIS A 3 -18.60 -33.87 -25.39
N ILE A 4 -17.46 -33.41 -25.91
CA ILE A 4 -17.16 -32.00 -26.16
C ILE A 4 -17.56 -31.73 -27.61
N SER A 5 -18.50 -30.81 -27.83
CA SER A 5 -18.80 -30.26 -29.15
C SER A 5 -18.39 -28.80 -29.19
N SER A 6 -17.29 -28.54 -29.91
CA SER A 6 -16.87 -27.21 -30.35
C SER A 6 -17.83 -26.68 -31.41
N LEU A 7 -18.13 -25.38 -31.38
CA LEU A 7 -18.52 -24.66 -32.58
C LEU A 7 -17.81 -23.30 -32.63
N VAL A 8 -16.96 -23.20 -33.65
CA VAL A 8 -16.35 -22.00 -34.20
C VAL A 8 -17.28 -21.46 -35.29
N SER A 9 -17.53 -20.15 -35.32
CA SER A 9 -17.70 -19.35 -36.56
C SER A 9 -17.70 -17.86 -36.14
N PHE A 10 -16.69 -17.06 -36.48
CA PHE A 10 -16.45 -16.37 -37.76
C PHE A 10 -17.65 -15.61 -38.29
N PHE A 11 -17.72 -14.30 -38.00
CA PHE A 11 -18.21 -13.28 -38.93
C PHE A 11 -17.61 -11.90 -38.61
N SER A 12 -16.79 -11.41 -39.54
CA SER A 12 -16.53 -10.00 -39.91
C SER A 12 -16.48 -10.04 -41.46
N PRO A 13 -16.79 -9.00 -42.27
CA PRO A 13 -16.49 -7.58 -42.02
C PRO A 13 -17.47 -6.53 -42.65
N ARG A 14 -17.24 -5.24 -42.35
CA ARG A 14 -17.15 -4.06 -43.26
C ARG A 14 -17.25 -2.76 -42.43
N ALA A 15 -16.22 -1.91 -42.41
CA ALA A 15 -15.81 -0.92 -43.43
C ALA A 15 -16.79 0.25 -43.56
N GLY A 16 -16.34 1.42 -43.10
CA GLY A 16 -16.99 2.72 -43.26
C GLY A 16 -16.04 3.81 -42.77
N GLU A 17 -15.20 4.31 -43.66
CA GLU A 17 -14.47 5.58 -43.51
C GLU A 17 -15.46 6.75 -43.56
N VAL A 18 -15.29 7.76 -42.70
CA VAL A 18 -15.42 9.17 -43.09
C VAL A 18 -14.43 10.01 -42.29
N SER A 19 -13.64 10.78 -43.04
CA SER A 19 -12.67 11.80 -42.66
C SER A 19 -13.25 12.98 -41.87
N GLY A 20 -12.39 13.64 -41.08
CA GLY A 20 -12.62 15.00 -40.59
C GLY A 20 -11.44 15.51 -39.78
N ALA A 21 -10.53 16.23 -40.44
CA ALA A 21 -9.48 17.00 -39.79
C ALA A 21 -10.09 18.26 -39.16
N GLU A 22 -9.64 18.65 -37.97
CA GLU A 22 -9.27 20.05 -37.68
C GLU A 22 -8.58 20.18 -36.32
N ALA A 23 -7.57 21.05 -36.32
CA ALA A 23 -6.70 21.36 -35.21
C ALA A 23 -7.39 22.27 -34.17
N SER A 24 -7.04 22.10 -32.89
CA SER A 24 -6.98 23.24 -31.98
C SER A 24 -6.08 22.89 -30.80
N ALA A 25 -4.83 23.35 -30.89
CA ALA A 25 -4.00 23.60 -29.71
C ALA A 25 -4.73 24.64 -28.84
N LYS A 26 -5.04 24.27 -27.59
CA LYS A 26 -5.32 25.24 -26.53
C LYS A 26 -4.60 24.80 -25.27
N ASP A 27 -3.71 25.69 -24.87
CA ASP A 27 -3.11 25.82 -23.54
C ASP A 27 -3.98 25.22 -22.43
N SER A 28 -3.50 24.16 -21.82
CA SER A 28 -3.93 23.73 -20.49
C SER A 28 -2.80 24.02 -19.51
N LYS A 29 -2.63 25.31 -19.24
CA LYS A 29 -1.83 25.78 -18.10
C LYS A 29 -2.66 25.49 -16.84
N VAL A 30 -2.60 24.25 -16.35
CA VAL A 30 -3.10 23.87 -15.02
C VAL A 30 -2.08 24.40 -14.01
N SER A 31 -2.29 25.59 -13.46
CA SER A 31 -3.18 25.90 -12.32
C SER A 31 -2.59 25.39 -11.00
N VAL A 32 -1.98 26.34 -10.29
CA VAL A 32 -1.80 26.48 -8.84
C VAL A 32 -1.81 25.17 -8.03
N LYS A 33 -0.64 24.82 -7.49
CA LYS A 33 -0.50 23.89 -6.36
C LYS A 33 -1.25 24.45 -5.14
N GLU A 34 -2.56 24.23 -5.05
CA GLU A 34 -3.24 24.30 -3.77
C GLU A 34 -2.60 23.23 -2.87
N LYS A 35 -2.06 23.69 -1.73
CA LYS A 35 -1.53 22.79 -0.70
C LYS A 35 -2.74 21.96 -0.22
N PRO A 36 -2.75 20.62 -0.40
CA PRO A 36 -3.89 19.81 0.00
C PRO A 36 -4.17 20.00 1.49
N SER A 37 -5.44 20.20 1.87
CA SER A 37 -5.87 20.34 3.26
C SER A 37 -5.61 19.05 4.06
N ALA A 38 -5.61 19.17 5.39
CA ALA A 38 -5.48 18.03 6.30
C ALA A 38 -6.56 16.95 6.09
N ASP A 39 -7.74 17.32 5.58
CA ASP A 39 -8.86 16.41 5.28
C ASP A 39 -8.80 15.78 3.87
N TYR A 40 -7.62 15.72 3.24
CA TYR A 40 -7.48 15.17 1.90
C TYR A 40 -7.71 13.64 1.89
N ILE A 41 -8.91 13.23 1.47
CA ILE A 41 -9.23 11.84 1.13
C ILE A 41 -9.36 11.76 -0.40
N PRO A 42 -8.31 11.35 -1.13
CA PRO A 42 -8.38 11.19 -2.56
C PRO A 42 -9.28 10.02 -2.92
N ASN A 43 -9.99 10.15 -4.05
CA ASN A 43 -10.81 9.08 -4.58
C ASN A 43 -9.95 7.83 -4.86
N PRO A 44 -10.43 6.62 -4.52
CA PRO A 44 -9.73 5.39 -4.85
C PRO A 44 -9.51 5.24 -6.36
N VAL A 45 -8.38 4.66 -6.75
CA VAL A 45 -7.95 4.46 -8.13
C VAL A 45 -7.96 2.98 -8.46
N ASN A 46 -8.71 2.57 -9.49
CA ASN A 46 -8.62 1.22 -10.03
C ASN A 46 -7.32 1.06 -10.83
N VAL A 47 -6.49 0.10 -10.44
CA VAL A 47 -5.19 -0.22 -11.04
C VAL A 47 -5.32 -1.51 -11.86
N PRO A 48 -5.57 -1.41 -13.17
CA PRO A 48 -5.59 -2.57 -14.04
C PRO A 48 -4.17 -3.08 -14.34
N ARG A 49 -4.06 -4.38 -14.66
CA ARG A 49 -2.76 -5.04 -14.93
C ARG A 49 -1.90 -4.30 -15.97
N ASN A 50 -2.50 -3.74 -17.01
CA ASN A 50 -1.79 -3.05 -18.10
C ASN A 50 -1.17 -1.71 -17.70
N LYS A 51 -1.53 -1.17 -16.53
CA LYS A 51 -0.87 0.01 -15.94
C LYS A 51 0.19 -0.35 -14.92
N MET A 52 0.34 -1.63 -14.58
CA MET A 52 1.34 -2.07 -13.62
C MET A 52 2.73 -2.15 -14.25
N TYR A 53 3.77 -1.95 -13.44
CA TYR A 53 5.15 -2.07 -13.86
C TYR A 53 6.08 -2.49 -12.71
N SER A 54 7.36 -2.68 -13.00
CA SER A 54 8.39 -2.90 -11.98
C SER A 54 9.04 -1.59 -11.56
N LEU A 55 9.28 -1.41 -10.26
CA LEU A 55 10.02 -0.26 -9.75
C LEU A 55 11.45 -0.20 -10.33
N GLU A 56 12.00 -1.34 -10.76
CA GLU A 56 13.28 -1.42 -11.47
C GLU A 56 13.25 -0.65 -12.81
N GLU A 57 12.08 -0.59 -13.47
CA GLU A 57 11.88 0.17 -14.71
C GLU A 57 11.58 1.66 -14.45
N ALA A 58 11.45 2.05 -13.18
CA ALA A 58 11.14 3.42 -12.78
C ALA A 58 12.37 4.33 -12.94
N SER A 59 12.13 5.58 -13.34
CA SER A 59 13.15 6.62 -13.42
C SER A 59 13.74 6.91 -12.04
N ASP A 60 15.07 7.00 -11.94
CA ASP A 60 15.76 7.32 -10.69
C ASP A 60 15.47 8.76 -10.23
N GLU A 61 15.17 9.67 -11.17
CA GLU A 61 14.78 11.06 -10.90
C GLU A 61 13.26 11.24 -10.69
N GLY A 62 12.50 10.14 -10.75
CA GLY A 62 11.05 10.18 -10.61
C GLY A 62 10.57 10.47 -9.18
N ALA A 63 9.37 11.04 -9.08
CA ALA A 63 8.65 11.19 -7.81
C ALA A 63 7.38 10.33 -7.85
N TYR A 64 7.30 9.40 -6.91
CA TYR A 64 6.27 8.36 -6.87
C TYR A 64 5.33 8.60 -5.71
N GLU A 65 4.03 8.64 -6.01
CA GLU A 65 3.00 8.77 -4.99
C GLU A 65 2.84 7.46 -4.24
N LEU A 66 2.98 7.50 -2.90
CA LEU A 66 2.70 6.37 -2.02
C LEU A 66 1.20 6.15 -1.92
N MET A 67 0.77 4.89 -2.04
CA MET A 67 -0.62 4.49 -1.89
C MET A 67 -0.71 3.15 -1.16
N PHE A 68 -1.80 2.94 -0.43
CA PHE A 68 -2.21 1.62 0.03
C PHE A 68 -3.07 0.98 -1.07
N ALA A 69 -2.91 -0.30 -1.37
CA ALA A 69 -3.72 -0.97 -2.38
C ALA A 69 -4.32 -2.26 -1.86
N THR A 70 -5.57 -2.53 -2.23
CA THR A 70 -6.27 -3.78 -1.93
C THR A 70 -6.77 -4.44 -3.20
N LYS A 71 -6.89 -5.77 -3.19
CA LYS A 71 -7.65 -6.51 -4.20
C LYS A 71 -8.46 -7.58 -3.49
N ALA A 72 -9.58 -7.96 -4.08
CA ALA A 72 -10.28 -9.16 -3.66
C ALA A 72 -9.35 -10.37 -3.82
N GLY A 73 -9.22 -11.19 -2.78
CA GLY A 73 -8.50 -12.46 -2.82
C GLY A 73 -9.29 -13.54 -3.54
N LEU A 74 -8.96 -14.81 -3.27
CA LEU A 74 -9.65 -15.96 -3.86
C LEU A 74 -11.17 -15.83 -3.65
N PRO A 75 -12.00 -16.14 -4.67
CA PRO A 75 -13.44 -16.02 -4.59
C PRO A 75 -14.02 -17.15 -3.73
N LEU A 76 -13.81 -17.09 -2.41
CA LEU A 76 -14.52 -17.92 -1.46
C LEU A 76 -15.78 -17.16 -1.03
N PRO A 77 -16.99 -17.64 -1.38
CA PRO A 77 -18.21 -17.06 -0.88
C PRO A 77 -18.17 -17.08 0.65
N HIS A 78 -18.41 -15.91 1.27
CA HIS A 78 -18.39 -15.66 2.72
C HIS A 78 -17.02 -15.47 3.40
N PHE A 79 -15.91 -15.49 2.66
CA PHE A 79 -14.60 -15.12 3.21
C PHE A 79 -13.94 -14.10 2.29
N PRO A 80 -14.16 -12.78 2.49
CA PRO A 80 -13.48 -11.75 1.72
C PRO A 80 -12.03 -11.66 2.20
N ILE A 81 -11.20 -12.64 1.86
CA ILE A 81 -9.76 -12.51 2.06
C ILE A 81 -9.36 -11.34 1.15
N SER A 82 -9.10 -10.19 1.75
CA SER A 82 -8.61 -9.02 1.03
C SER A 82 -7.09 -9.12 1.04
N HIS A 83 -6.48 -9.05 -0.14
CA HIS A 83 -5.03 -8.95 -0.24
C HIS A 83 -4.67 -7.47 -0.28
N SER A 84 -3.64 -7.08 0.46
CA SER A 84 -3.10 -5.73 0.39
C SER A 84 -1.66 -5.70 -0.11
N ALA A 85 -1.31 -4.54 -0.64
CA ALA A 85 0.01 -4.21 -1.14
C ALA A 85 0.26 -2.70 -0.99
N ILE A 86 1.51 -2.32 -1.19
CA ILE A 86 1.89 -0.93 -1.41
C ILE A 86 1.88 -0.66 -2.91
N ALA A 87 1.36 0.50 -3.26
CA ALA A 87 1.31 0.98 -4.63
C ALA A 87 2.08 2.29 -4.75
N LEU A 88 2.94 2.36 -5.78
CA LEU A 88 3.74 3.52 -6.11
C LEU A 88 3.33 4.02 -7.49
N ARG A 89 2.65 5.16 -7.54
CA ARG A 89 2.18 5.73 -8.81
C ARG A 89 3.22 6.70 -9.37
N ASP A 90 3.58 6.49 -10.63
CA ASP A 90 4.19 7.53 -11.45
C ASP A 90 3.07 8.42 -12.03
N PRO A 91 2.93 9.68 -11.57
CA PRO A 91 1.87 10.56 -12.06
C PRO A 91 2.08 11.01 -13.51
N THR A 92 3.31 10.92 -14.03
CA THR A 92 3.65 11.39 -15.39
C THR A 92 3.26 10.37 -16.47
N GLN A 93 3.36 9.08 -16.14
CA GLN A 93 3.04 7.97 -17.04
C GLN A 93 1.72 7.28 -16.69
N ASP A 94 1.11 7.61 -15.55
CA ASP A 94 -0.06 6.93 -14.98
C ASP A 94 0.15 5.41 -14.84
N ARG A 95 1.35 5.03 -14.38
CA ARG A 95 1.77 3.63 -14.13
C ARG A 95 1.96 3.37 -12.64
N PHE A 96 1.79 2.12 -12.23
CA PHE A 96 1.80 1.71 -10.82
C PHE A 96 2.75 0.54 -10.54
N ALA A 97 3.71 0.75 -9.64
CA ALA A 97 4.54 -0.34 -9.13
C ALA A 97 3.86 -0.87 -7.86
N ILE A 98 3.38 -2.11 -7.89
CA ILE A 98 2.61 -2.68 -6.78
C ILE A 98 3.44 -3.77 -6.12
N TYR A 99 3.79 -3.58 -4.85
CA TYR A 99 4.61 -4.51 -4.08
C TYR A 99 3.85 -5.01 -2.87
N GLY A 100 3.75 -6.32 -2.76
CA GLY A 100 3.11 -6.97 -1.64
C GLY A 100 3.96 -8.09 -1.09
N ARG A 101 3.46 -8.69 -0.03
CA ARG A 101 4.05 -9.88 0.57
C ARG A 101 3.55 -11.12 -0.16
N GLN A 102 4.46 -11.87 -0.79
CA GLN A 102 4.15 -13.11 -1.49
C GLN A 102 4.69 -14.33 -0.74
N SER A 103 3.86 -15.37 -0.68
CA SER A 103 4.29 -16.71 -0.28
C SER A 103 4.82 -17.43 -1.52
N PRO A 104 6.01 -18.07 -1.48
CA PRO A 104 6.48 -18.86 -2.61
C PRO A 104 5.45 -19.93 -3.00
N TYR A 105 5.04 -19.92 -4.28
CA TYR A 105 4.01 -20.76 -4.92
C TYR A 105 4.35 -22.26 -4.99
N ASN A 106 5.20 -22.77 -4.10
CA ASN A 106 5.62 -24.15 -4.13
C ASN A 106 4.92 -24.96 -3.04
N PHE A 107 3.68 -25.38 -3.32
CA PHE A 107 2.91 -26.30 -2.47
C PHE A 107 3.68 -27.61 -2.19
N THR A 108 4.55 -28.05 -3.11
CA THR A 108 5.40 -29.23 -2.90
C THR A 108 6.50 -29.00 -1.84
N MET A 109 7.00 -27.77 -1.68
CA MET A 109 7.90 -27.43 -0.57
C MET A 109 7.21 -27.42 0.80
N TRP A 110 5.87 -27.36 0.83
CA TRP A 110 5.09 -27.40 2.08
C TRP A 110 5.17 -28.77 2.75
N PHE A 111 5.32 -29.83 1.96
CA PHE A 111 5.45 -31.21 2.46
C PHE A 111 6.91 -31.58 2.79
N ASP A 112 7.90 -31.04 2.06
CA ASP A 112 9.30 -31.46 2.18
C ASP A 112 10.11 -30.72 3.27
N LYS A 113 9.74 -29.49 3.66
CA LYS A 113 10.57 -28.65 4.57
C LYS A 113 9.88 -28.18 5.85
N GLY A 114 8.68 -28.67 6.14
CA GLY A 114 7.86 -28.20 7.27
C GLY A 114 7.21 -26.82 7.02
N PHE A 115 6.29 -26.43 7.91
CA PHE A 115 5.42 -25.25 7.82
C PHE A 115 6.14 -23.87 7.99
N SER A 116 7.39 -23.72 7.53
CA SER A 116 8.09 -22.43 7.53
C SER A 116 8.25 -21.91 6.10
N ILE A 117 7.14 -21.40 5.54
CA ILE A 117 7.16 -20.65 4.29
C ILE A 117 7.53 -19.22 4.62
N ARG A 118 8.82 -18.90 4.53
CA ARG A 118 9.26 -17.51 4.56
C ARG A 118 8.75 -16.80 3.32
N THR A 119 8.02 -15.73 3.54
CA THR A 119 7.52 -14.86 2.48
C THR A 119 8.58 -13.87 2.05
N LYS A 120 8.38 -13.23 0.91
CA LYS A 120 9.22 -12.13 0.45
C LYS A 120 8.36 -11.02 -0.12
N LYS A 121 8.91 -9.82 -0.16
CA LYS A 121 8.44 -8.73 -0.99
C LYS A 121 8.55 -9.18 -2.43
N ASP A 122 7.49 -8.95 -3.20
CA ASP A 122 7.52 -9.17 -4.63
C ASP A 122 6.61 -8.18 -5.36
N ASN A 123 6.89 -7.98 -6.63
CA ASN A 123 6.02 -7.25 -7.53
C ASN A 123 4.73 -8.07 -7.76
N GLU A 124 3.57 -7.46 -7.61
CA GLU A 124 2.27 -8.11 -7.78
C GLU A 124 1.86 -8.33 -9.24
N MET A 125 2.53 -7.67 -10.19
CA MET A 125 2.19 -7.71 -11.62
C MET A 125 2.16 -9.12 -12.23
N PRO A 126 3.12 -10.03 -11.95
CA PRO A 126 3.11 -11.39 -12.48
C PRO A 126 1.89 -12.19 -12.00
N TYR A 127 1.41 -11.90 -10.79
CA TYR A 127 0.37 -12.66 -10.08
C TYR A 127 -1.05 -12.16 -10.35
N LEU A 128 -1.20 -11.04 -11.06
CA LEU A 128 -2.51 -10.45 -11.29
C LEU A 128 -3.25 -11.14 -12.45
N ASN A 129 -4.31 -11.90 -12.17
CA ASN A 129 -5.16 -12.47 -13.21
C ASN A 129 -5.96 -11.38 -13.94
N LYS A 130 -6.24 -11.59 -15.24
CA LYS A 130 -7.12 -10.70 -16.02
C LYS A 130 -8.52 -10.71 -15.40
N GLY A 131 -8.86 -9.68 -14.62
CA GLY A 131 -10.15 -9.56 -13.92
C GLY A 131 -10.05 -9.25 -12.43
N PHE A 132 -8.87 -9.37 -11.82
CA PHE A 132 -8.64 -9.02 -10.40
C PHE A 132 -7.77 -7.76 -10.35
N ASN A 133 -8.37 -6.58 -10.44
CA ASN A 133 -7.60 -5.33 -10.34
C ASN A 133 -7.35 -4.96 -8.87
N PHE A 134 -6.32 -4.17 -8.63
CA PHE A 134 -6.16 -3.49 -7.34
C PHE A 134 -7.01 -2.22 -7.30
N THR A 135 -7.52 -1.89 -6.13
CA THR A 135 -8.01 -0.57 -5.76
C THR A 135 -6.94 0.09 -4.90
N ALA A 136 -6.34 1.18 -5.40
CA ALA A 136 -5.33 1.95 -4.68
C ALA A 136 -5.97 3.18 -4.01
N TYR A 137 -5.51 3.49 -2.80
CA TYR A 137 -5.94 4.59 -1.94
C TYR A 137 -4.77 5.57 -1.83
N PRO A 138 -4.82 6.68 -2.58
CA PRO A 138 -3.70 7.61 -2.66
C PRO A 138 -3.43 8.32 -1.32
N THR A 139 -2.17 8.63 -1.04
CA THR A 139 -1.82 9.49 0.12
C THR A 139 -1.58 10.95 -0.29
N GLY A 140 -1.40 11.24 -1.59
CA GLY A 140 -0.92 12.55 -2.03
C GLY A 140 0.51 12.87 -1.56
N VAL A 141 1.29 11.87 -1.13
CA VAL A 141 2.66 12.03 -0.66
C VAL A 141 3.62 11.35 -1.62
N PHE A 142 4.68 12.08 -1.99
CA PHE A 142 5.63 11.67 -3.00
C PHE A 142 7.00 11.37 -2.40
N PHE A 143 7.60 10.31 -2.92
CA PHE A 143 8.93 9.82 -2.55
C PHE A 143 9.76 9.58 -3.81
N SER A 144 11.07 9.73 -3.68
CA SER A 144 12.01 9.24 -4.70
C SER A 144 11.98 7.72 -4.77
N LYS A 145 12.52 7.16 -5.87
CA LYS A 145 12.70 5.71 -6.02
C LYS A 145 13.54 5.14 -4.87
N GLU A 146 14.66 5.78 -4.55
CA GLU A 146 15.60 5.34 -3.50
C GLU A 146 14.92 5.29 -2.12
N GLU A 147 14.17 6.34 -1.75
CA GLU A 147 13.42 6.36 -0.48
C GLU A 147 12.44 5.17 -0.41
N MET A 148 11.76 4.86 -1.52
CA MET A 148 10.77 3.79 -1.55
C MET A 148 11.39 2.39 -1.59
N GLU A 149 12.47 2.19 -2.35
CA GLU A 149 13.23 0.93 -2.34
C GLU A 149 13.73 0.64 -0.93
N HIS A 150 14.30 1.64 -0.26
CA HIS A 150 14.72 1.51 1.14
C HIS A 150 13.57 1.10 2.07
N CYS A 151 12.41 1.77 1.99
CA CYS A 151 11.25 1.41 2.81
C CYS A 151 10.75 -0.01 2.53
N LEU A 152 10.69 -0.40 1.26
CA LEU A 152 10.21 -1.70 0.81
C LEU A 152 11.15 -2.84 1.23
N ASP A 153 12.46 -2.64 1.09
CA ASP A 153 13.51 -3.62 1.46
C ASP A 153 13.64 -3.76 2.97
N GLU A 154 13.58 -2.65 3.70
CA GLU A 154 13.64 -2.68 5.17
C GLU A 154 12.39 -3.36 5.75
N ALA A 155 11.20 -3.14 5.19
CA ALA A 155 10.01 -3.87 5.58
C ALA A 155 10.12 -5.38 5.27
N ASP A 156 10.76 -5.75 4.15
CA ASP A 156 11.00 -7.15 3.78
C ASP A 156 11.91 -7.83 4.81
N ARG A 157 13.02 -7.17 5.14
CA ARG A 157 14.01 -7.61 6.13
C ARG A 157 13.39 -7.75 7.53
N LEU A 158 12.56 -6.80 7.97
CA LEU A 158 11.97 -6.82 9.30
C LEU A 158 10.88 -7.88 9.45
N ILE A 159 9.98 -7.99 8.46
CA ILE A 159 8.77 -8.81 8.57
C ILE A 159 8.88 -10.09 7.76
N ASN A 160 9.08 -9.99 6.45
CA ASN A 160 8.87 -11.12 5.55
C ASN A 160 9.97 -12.18 5.66
N GLU A 161 11.24 -11.76 5.78
CA GLU A 161 12.39 -12.67 5.88
C GLU A 161 12.45 -13.43 7.21
N ASN A 162 11.91 -12.82 8.27
CA ASN A 162 11.95 -13.35 9.63
C ASN A 162 10.66 -14.07 10.05
N GLN A 163 9.55 -13.83 9.34
CA GLN A 163 8.24 -14.33 9.74
C GLN A 163 7.54 -15.04 8.59
N SER A 164 6.92 -16.19 8.88
CA SER A 164 5.98 -16.81 7.94
C SER A 164 4.72 -15.95 7.79
N CYS A 165 4.11 -15.92 6.60
CA CYS A 165 2.79 -15.31 6.45
C CYS A 165 1.75 -16.22 7.09
N ASN A 166 1.13 -15.72 8.14
CA ASN A 166 -0.07 -16.30 8.75
C ASN A 166 -1.06 -15.16 8.89
N MET A 167 -2.27 -15.35 8.37
CA MET A 167 -3.37 -14.38 8.45
C MET A 167 -3.51 -13.78 9.85
N VAL A 168 -3.29 -14.57 10.91
CA VAL A 168 -3.44 -14.21 12.33
C VAL A 168 -2.27 -13.41 12.89
N ASN A 169 -1.03 -13.82 12.65
CA ASN A 169 0.13 -13.24 13.34
C ASN A 169 0.89 -12.21 12.50
N SER A 170 0.81 -12.34 11.16
CA SER A 170 1.60 -11.53 10.23
C SER A 170 1.08 -11.75 8.81
N ASN A 171 0.32 -10.80 8.27
CA ASN A 171 -0.32 -10.90 6.95
C ASN A 171 0.21 -9.82 5.98
N CYS A 172 -0.41 -9.66 4.82
CA CYS A 172 -0.02 -8.65 3.83
C CYS A 172 -0.30 -7.19 4.29
N TYR A 173 -1.25 -6.99 5.21
CA TYR A 173 -1.50 -5.69 5.83
C TYR A 173 -0.36 -5.33 6.77
N SER A 174 0.19 -6.30 7.52
CA SER A 174 1.37 -6.11 8.37
C SER A 174 2.55 -5.53 7.59
N TYR A 175 2.81 -6.09 6.39
CA TYR A 175 3.85 -5.59 5.50
C TYR A 175 3.56 -4.16 5.02
N SER A 176 2.34 -3.90 4.54
CA SER A 176 1.95 -2.58 4.03
C SER A 176 2.04 -1.50 5.12
N VAL A 177 1.58 -1.80 6.33
CA VAL A 177 1.67 -0.88 7.48
C VAL A 177 3.12 -0.61 7.86
N MET A 178 3.98 -1.63 7.85
CA MET A 178 5.42 -1.46 8.09
C MET A 178 6.03 -0.48 7.07
N VAL A 179 5.74 -0.64 5.78
CA VAL A 179 6.23 0.27 4.73
C VAL A 179 5.73 1.69 4.95
N MET A 180 4.44 1.89 5.26
CA MET A 180 3.88 3.23 5.51
C MET A 180 4.48 3.88 6.76
N ALA A 181 4.73 3.11 7.83
CA ALA A 181 5.42 3.61 9.02
C ALA A 181 6.87 4.01 8.72
N LEU A 182 7.60 3.22 7.92
CA LEU A 182 8.93 3.56 7.45
C LEU A 182 8.92 4.80 6.54
N ALA A 183 7.89 4.98 5.71
CA ALA A 183 7.74 6.15 4.86
C ALA A 183 7.53 7.44 5.70
N ILE A 184 6.73 7.37 6.76
CA ILE A 184 6.63 8.47 7.74
C ILE A 184 8.02 8.75 8.35
N GLN A 185 8.75 7.71 8.74
CA GLN A 185 10.09 7.88 9.28
C GLN A 185 11.05 8.56 8.29
N GLN A 186 10.91 8.32 6.97
CA GLN A 186 11.67 9.05 5.95
C GLN A 186 11.27 10.53 5.89
N LEU A 187 9.97 10.86 5.96
CA LEU A 187 9.51 12.25 6.00
C LEU A 187 10.09 13.02 7.18
N LEU A 188 10.16 12.39 8.37
CA LEU A 188 10.71 13.00 9.58
C LEU A 188 12.22 13.25 9.50
N LYS A 189 12.95 12.55 8.61
CA LYS A 189 14.38 12.74 8.37
C LYS A 189 14.68 13.83 7.34
N ARG A 190 13.68 14.31 6.60
CA ARG A 190 13.88 15.37 5.60
C ARG A 190 14.27 16.68 6.30
N PRO A 191 15.02 17.58 5.63
CA PRO A 191 15.40 18.87 6.22
C PRO A 191 14.22 19.75 6.67
N THR A 192 13.06 19.54 6.06
CA THR A 192 11.81 20.19 6.44
C THR A 192 10.74 19.12 6.55
N VAL A 193 10.09 19.06 7.72
CA VAL A 193 8.99 18.13 7.97
C VAL A 193 7.69 18.76 7.48
N ASP A 194 6.96 18.02 6.65
CA ASP A 194 5.63 18.38 6.19
C ASP A 194 4.59 17.63 7.02
N SER A 195 4.08 18.28 8.07
CA SER A 195 3.08 17.70 8.98
C SER A 195 1.81 17.26 8.24
N ALA A 196 1.41 17.98 7.19
CA ALA A 196 0.26 17.60 6.37
C ALA A 196 0.53 16.30 5.59
N ALA A 197 1.76 16.11 5.07
CA ALA A 197 2.13 14.87 4.41
C ALA A 197 2.09 13.67 5.37
N VAL A 198 2.65 13.81 6.58
CA VAL A 198 2.59 12.75 7.60
C VAL A 198 1.14 12.41 7.94
N SER A 199 0.31 13.44 8.19
CA SER A 199 -1.10 13.29 8.52
C SER A 199 -1.88 12.52 7.44
N ARG A 200 -1.65 12.81 6.15
CA ARG A 200 -2.29 12.07 5.04
C ARG A 200 -1.90 10.59 5.00
N ILE A 201 -0.65 10.23 5.30
CA ILE A 201 -0.26 8.81 5.39
C ILE A 201 -1.00 8.13 6.54
N ILE A 202 -1.05 8.76 7.72
CA ILE A 202 -1.78 8.22 8.87
C ILE A 202 -3.27 8.08 8.56
N ALA A 203 -3.88 9.06 7.89
CA ALA A 203 -5.29 9.03 7.51
C ALA A 203 -5.61 7.81 6.61
N VAL A 204 -4.75 7.51 5.63
CA VAL A 204 -4.90 6.31 4.79
C VAL A 204 -4.69 5.02 5.61
N MET A 205 -3.71 4.99 6.52
CA MET A 205 -3.50 3.84 7.42
C MET A 205 -4.74 3.57 8.28
N GLU A 206 -5.30 4.62 8.88
CA GLU A 206 -6.48 4.54 9.74
C GLU A 206 -7.75 4.23 8.96
N GLY A 207 -7.92 4.77 7.76
CA GLY A 207 -9.07 4.49 6.91
C GLY A 207 -9.07 3.06 6.33
N HIS A 208 -7.89 2.43 6.24
CA HIS A 208 -7.73 1.14 5.59
C HIS A 208 -7.01 0.11 6.48
N PRO A 209 -5.67 -0.08 6.43
CA PRO A 209 -5.08 -1.28 6.99
C PRO A 209 -5.16 -1.41 8.52
N LEU A 210 -5.49 -0.33 9.25
CA LEU A 210 -5.68 -0.34 10.71
C LEU A 210 -7.15 -0.44 11.14
N SER A 211 -8.11 -0.48 10.20
CA SER A 211 -9.55 -0.54 10.52
C SER A 211 -10.29 -1.65 9.78
N ASP A 212 -9.69 -2.21 8.74
CA ASP A 212 -10.27 -3.29 7.96
C ASP A 212 -10.31 -4.61 8.75
N HIS A 213 -11.11 -5.58 8.29
CA HIS A 213 -11.25 -6.88 8.96
C HIS A 213 -9.95 -7.69 8.98
N CYS A 214 -8.91 -7.30 8.22
CA CYS A 214 -7.57 -7.89 8.25
C CYS A 214 -6.58 -7.19 9.19
N ALA A 215 -6.99 -6.12 9.89
CA ALA A 215 -6.14 -5.35 10.80
C ALA A 215 -5.63 -6.18 12.00
N PHE A 216 -6.30 -7.29 12.35
CA PHE A 216 -5.84 -8.19 13.40
C PHE A 216 -4.41 -8.69 13.17
N GLY A 217 -4.02 -8.99 11.92
CA GLY A 217 -2.66 -9.41 11.61
C GLY A 217 -1.61 -8.29 11.75
N VAL A 218 -2.05 -7.02 11.71
CA VAL A 218 -1.19 -5.86 12.02
C VAL A 218 -0.99 -5.78 13.53
N PHE A 219 -2.09 -5.75 14.30
CA PHE A 219 -2.07 -5.55 15.75
C PHE A 219 -1.53 -6.73 16.55
N ASN A 220 -1.57 -7.94 15.98
CA ASN A 220 -0.96 -9.13 16.59
C ASN A 220 0.53 -9.28 16.25
N ASN A 221 1.06 -8.46 15.33
CA ASN A 221 2.48 -8.49 14.97
C ASN A 221 3.29 -7.49 15.79
N GLN A 222 4.06 -8.00 16.76
CA GLN A 222 4.81 -7.16 17.69
C GLN A 222 5.81 -6.22 17.00
N GLU A 223 6.52 -6.69 15.97
CA GLU A 223 7.46 -5.86 15.20
C GLU A 223 6.78 -4.67 14.52
N VAL A 224 5.57 -4.89 13.98
CA VAL A 224 4.79 -3.82 13.34
C VAL A 224 4.25 -2.86 14.39
N VAL A 225 3.73 -3.36 15.50
CA VAL A 225 3.23 -2.53 16.62
C VAL A 225 4.36 -1.68 17.20
N ASP A 226 5.53 -2.26 17.45
CA ASP A 226 6.69 -1.54 17.99
C ASP A 226 7.18 -0.48 17.02
N LYS A 227 7.19 -0.77 15.71
CA LYS A 227 7.51 0.25 14.71
C LYS A 227 6.49 1.38 14.71
N LEU A 228 5.19 1.08 14.76
CA LEU A 228 4.13 2.09 14.80
C LEU A 228 4.28 2.99 16.02
N VAL A 229 4.44 2.40 17.21
CA VAL A 229 4.67 3.15 18.46
C VAL A 229 5.92 4.02 18.35
N SER A 230 7.03 3.45 17.88
CA SER A 230 8.30 4.15 17.74
C SER A 230 8.21 5.35 16.79
N VAL A 231 7.56 5.19 15.64
CA VAL A 231 7.37 6.27 14.66
C VAL A 231 6.40 7.31 15.22
N ASN A 232 5.33 6.89 15.88
CA ASN A 232 4.36 7.82 16.48
C ASN A 232 5.00 8.66 17.59
N SER A 233 5.84 8.07 18.44
CA SER A 233 6.63 8.82 19.42
C SER A 233 7.60 9.81 18.76
N GLN A 234 8.23 9.45 17.64
CA GLN A 234 9.10 10.39 16.89
C GLN A 234 8.30 11.59 16.35
N ILE A 235 7.07 11.39 15.89
CA ILE A 235 6.17 12.49 15.48
C ILE A 235 5.92 13.42 16.67
N GLN A 236 5.49 12.87 17.81
CA GLN A 236 5.18 13.66 19.01
C GLN A 236 6.39 14.46 19.48
N SER A 237 7.55 13.80 19.61
CA SER A 237 8.80 14.46 20.01
C SER A 237 9.20 15.56 19.03
N HIS A 238 9.04 15.36 17.72
CA HIS A 238 9.30 16.41 16.73
C HIS A 238 8.39 17.62 16.95
N LEU A 239 7.08 17.39 17.06
CA LEU A 239 6.08 18.46 17.25
C LEU A 239 6.29 19.21 18.58
N GLU A 240 6.73 18.54 19.64
CA GLU A 240 7.08 19.18 20.91
C GLU A 240 8.21 20.21 20.78
N THR A 241 9.15 20.01 19.85
CA THR A 241 10.24 20.98 19.61
C THR A 241 9.80 22.25 18.87
N ILE A 242 8.61 22.25 18.27
CA ILE A 242 8.08 23.40 17.52
C ILE A 242 7.42 24.38 18.51
N GLU A 243 8.02 25.55 18.68
CA GLU A 243 7.52 26.60 19.58
C GLU A 243 6.19 27.19 19.10
N ASN A 244 6.10 27.54 17.81
CA ASN A 244 4.91 28.10 17.18
C ASN A 244 4.32 27.10 16.19
N LYS A 245 3.42 26.24 16.67
CA LYS A 245 2.76 25.20 15.86
C LYS A 245 1.76 25.82 14.89
N SER A 246 1.81 25.38 13.64
CA SER A 246 0.77 25.64 12.63
C SER A 246 -0.52 24.86 12.94
N ASP A 247 -1.60 25.14 12.20
CA ASP A 247 -2.82 24.36 12.28
C ASP A 247 -2.57 22.90 11.87
N GLU A 248 -1.74 22.67 10.85
CA GLU A 248 -1.36 21.32 10.43
C GLU A 248 -0.52 20.57 11.48
N ASP A 249 0.34 21.26 12.22
CA ASP A 249 1.12 20.66 13.33
C ASP A 249 0.21 20.25 14.48
N ASN A 250 -0.75 21.10 14.84
CA ASN A 250 -1.73 20.80 15.88
C ASN A 250 -2.63 19.65 15.46
N HIS A 251 -3.08 19.62 14.20
CA HIS A 251 -3.86 18.51 13.66
C HIS A 251 -3.08 17.19 13.72
N LEU A 252 -1.82 17.19 13.25
CA LEU A 252 -0.98 15.99 13.31
C LEU A 252 -0.74 15.52 14.75
N LEU A 253 -0.55 16.45 15.69
CA LEU A 253 -0.39 16.10 17.11
C LEU A 253 -1.63 15.36 17.64
N GLN A 254 -2.84 15.89 17.37
CA GLN A 254 -4.08 15.23 17.79
C GLN A 254 -4.26 13.86 17.13
N GLN A 255 -3.97 13.75 15.84
CA GLN A 255 -4.05 12.49 15.11
C GLN A 255 -3.06 11.45 15.65
N SER A 256 -1.84 11.87 15.97
CA SER A 256 -0.83 11.03 16.59
C SER A 256 -1.25 10.54 17.98
N LEU A 257 -1.83 11.40 18.82
CA LEU A 257 -2.36 11.00 20.14
C LEU A 257 -3.48 9.96 19.99
N ALA A 258 -4.43 10.18 19.07
CA ALA A 258 -5.49 9.24 18.78
C ALA A 258 -4.97 7.88 18.26
N LEU A 259 -3.92 7.89 17.42
CA LEU A 259 -3.28 6.67 16.95
C LEU A 259 -2.63 5.89 18.10
N SER A 260 -1.97 6.56 19.05
CA SER A 260 -1.44 5.92 20.26
C SER A 260 -2.55 5.22 21.05
N GLU A 261 -3.65 5.92 21.33
CA GLU A 261 -4.79 5.34 22.06
C GLU A 261 -5.38 4.12 21.32
N LYS A 262 -5.48 4.20 19.98
CA LYS A 262 -5.95 3.08 19.16
C LYS A 262 -5.03 1.87 19.26
N ILE A 263 -3.71 2.06 19.15
CA ILE A 263 -2.73 0.97 19.25
C ILE A 263 -2.80 0.32 20.63
N GLU A 264 -2.82 1.13 21.71
CA GLU A 264 -2.91 0.66 23.09
C GLU A 264 -4.20 -0.13 23.36
N LYS A 265 -5.31 0.29 22.74
CA LYS A 265 -6.61 -0.37 22.89
C LYS A 265 -6.73 -1.65 22.07
N GLU A 266 -6.27 -1.64 20.81
CA GLU A 266 -6.48 -2.74 19.87
C GLU A 266 -5.42 -3.84 19.99
N ALA A 267 -4.13 -3.50 20.14
CA ALA A 267 -3.05 -4.50 20.17
C ALA A 267 -3.25 -5.59 21.24
N PRO A 268 -3.63 -5.28 22.50
CA PRO A 268 -3.86 -6.31 23.52
C PRO A 268 -4.98 -7.29 23.19
N LYS A 269 -6.00 -6.88 22.41
CA LYS A 269 -7.14 -7.74 22.06
C LYS A 269 -6.73 -8.87 21.11
N TYR A 270 -5.74 -8.62 20.26
CA TYR A 270 -5.33 -9.56 19.22
C TYR A 270 -4.09 -10.38 19.58
N ARG A 271 -3.38 -10.03 20.67
CA ARG A 271 -2.27 -10.82 21.24
C ARG A 271 -2.77 -12.17 21.74
N ILE A 272 -3.06 -13.07 20.81
CA ILE A 272 -3.48 -14.44 21.06
C ILE A 272 -2.20 -15.24 21.33
N PHE A 273 -1.95 -15.53 22.62
CA PHE A 273 -0.89 -16.42 23.15
C PHE A 273 0.58 -15.96 22.95
N ALA A 274 0.99 -14.91 23.65
CA ALA A 274 2.39 -14.79 24.11
C ALA A 274 2.63 -15.52 25.45
N SER A 275 1.61 -16.19 26.01
CA SER A 275 1.60 -16.80 27.35
C SER A 275 1.82 -18.32 27.36
N PHE A 276 2.23 -18.92 26.25
CA PHE A 276 2.65 -20.33 26.19
C PHE A 276 3.97 -20.50 25.44
N THR A 277 5.05 -19.96 26.01
CA THR A 277 6.43 -20.40 25.74
C THR A 277 7.20 -20.41 27.05
#